data_AF-A0A800IGT8-F1
#
_entry.id   AF-A0A800IGT8-F1
#
_cell.length_a   1.000
_cell.length_b   1.000
_cell.length_c   1.000
_cell.angle_alpha   90.00
_cell.angle_beta   90.00
_cell.angle_gamma   90.00
#
_symmetry.space_group_name_H-M   'P 1'
#
loop_
_entity.id
_entity.type
_entity.pdbx_description
1 polymer ?
#
loop_
_entity_poly.entity_id
_entity_poly.type
_entity_poly.pdbx_seq_one_letter_code
_entity_poly.pdbx_strand_id
1 'polypeptide(L)'
;MRFSLDKPDIYINAIVHLKPQLQRALANVVIKQNLAKAMFQNSQYSSISYPYSLDYQNSNEYILMLLAAAMAPESSKPNNREQSMRYFLNSKLKATFQPELVKVGVFESFGSSLGLGPSNATLKDHTRQERRNGKMEFVSVGSLVHWLTQLGQVTHHRELNLNRKN
;
A
#
# COMPACT_ATOMS: atom_id res chain seq x y z
N MET A 1 -11.66 -15.04 -1.94
CA MET A 1 -10.53 -14.20 -1.47
C MET A 1 -11.05 -13.31 -0.35
N ARG A 2 -10.55 -13.43 0.88
CA ARG A 2 -10.88 -12.48 1.97
C ARG A 2 -9.90 -11.31 1.84
N PHE A 3 -10.42 -10.11 1.56
CA PHE A 3 -9.59 -8.90 1.41
C PHE A 3 -9.18 -8.33 2.78
N SER A 4 -10.01 -8.53 3.80
CA SER A 4 -9.76 -8.10 5.18
C SER A 4 -9.13 -9.22 6.02
N LEU A 5 -8.26 -8.83 6.94
CA LEU A 5 -7.64 -9.71 7.94
C LEU A 5 -8.69 -10.29 8.93
N ASP A 6 -9.79 -9.57 9.16
CA ASP A 6 -10.86 -9.92 10.11
C ASP A 6 -12.24 -10.09 9.44
N LYS A 7 -13.23 -10.57 10.20
CA LYS A 7 -14.67 -10.40 9.88
C LYS A 7 -15.05 -8.97 10.26
N PRO A 8 -15.28 -8.04 9.31
CA PRO A 8 -15.60 -6.67 9.67
C PRO A 8 -17.05 -6.58 10.16
N ASP A 9 -17.25 -6.17 11.41
CA ASP A 9 -18.57 -5.79 11.95
C ASP A 9 -18.95 -4.35 11.54
N ILE A 10 -18.01 -3.56 11.03
CA ILE A 10 -18.19 -2.17 10.59
C ILE A 10 -17.53 -1.97 9.22
N TYR A 11 -18.25 -1.31 8.30
CA TYR A 11 -17.73 -0.86 7.01
C TYR A 11 -17.57 0.66 7.00
N ILE A 12 -16.32 1.12 7.10
CA ILE A 12 -15.94 2.51 6.91
C ILE A 12 -15.36 2.63 5.50
N ASN A 13 -15.92 3.53 4.69
CA ASN A 13 -15.35 3.89 3.39
C ASN A 13 -14.78 5.29 3.46
N ALA A 14 -13.61 5.51 2.88
CA ALA A 14 -13.05 6.85 2.73
C ALA A 14 -12.96 7.20 1.24
N ILE A 15 -13.46 8.37 0.88
CA ILE A 15 -13.25 8.96 -0.46
C ILE A 15 -12.26 10.11 -0.30
N VAL A 16 -11.13 10.00 -0.99
CA VAL A 16 -10.08 11.03 -1.00
C VAL A 16 -10.01 11.67 -2.38
N HIS A 17 -10.33 12.95 -2.45
CA HIS A 17 -10.22 13.74 -3.67
C HIS A 17 -8.80 14.28 -3.79
N LEU A 18 -8.09 13.86 -4.84
CA LEU A 18 -6.75 14.35 -5.16
C LEU A 18 -6.82 15.69 -5.90
N LYS A 19 -5.73 16.45 -5.90
CA LYS A 19 -5.59 17.63 -6.76
C LYS A 19 -5.77 17.27 -8.24
N PRO A 20 -6.43 18.11 -9.05
CA PRO A 20 -6.69 17.82 -10.47
C PRO A 20 -5.44 17.51 -11.29
N GLN A 21 -4.29 18.09 -10.94
CA GLN A 21 -3.02 17.79 -11.61
C GLN A 21 -2.56 16.35 -11.36
N LEU A 22 -2.63 15.86 -10.12
CA LEU A 22 -2.28 14.49 -9.78
C LEU A 22 -3.29 13.50 -10.37
N GLN A 23 -4.59 13.83 -10.40
CA GLN A 23 -5.59 13.00 -11.07
C GLN A 23 -5.26 12.79 -12.55
N ARG A 24 -4.91 13.87 -13.28
CA ARG A 24 -4.50 13.78 -14.70
C ARG A 24 -3.24 12.95 -14.89
N ALA A 25 -2.23 13.15 -14.04
CA ALA A 25 -0.99 12.38 -14.09
C ALA A 25 -1.24 10.88 -13.81
N LEU A 26 -2.10 10.57 -12.83
CA LEU A 26 -2.48 9.20 -12.49
C LEU A 26 -3.29 8.55 -13.61
N ALA A 27 -4.22 9.27 -14.23
CA ALA A 27 -4.96 8.79 -15.40
C ALA A 27 -4.01 8.37 -16.52
N ASN A 28 -2.97 9.16 -16.81
CA ASN A 28 -1.97 8.80 -17.82
C ASN A 28 -1.20 7.52 -17.47
N VAL A 29 -0.90 7.29 -16.19
CA VAL A 29 -0.25 6.06 -15.73
C VAL A 29 -1.20 4.86 -15.82
N VAL A 30 -2.46 5.01 -15.39
CA VAL A 30 -3.44 3.91 -15.32
C VAL A 30 -3.99 3.54 -16.69
N ILE A 31 -4.29 4.53 -17.54
CA ILE A 31 -4.85 4.31 -18.89
C ILE A 31 -3.84 3.60 -19.80
N LYS A 32 -2.54 3.82 -19.59
CA LYS A 32 -1.49 3.01 -20.21
C LYS A 32 -1.54 1.62 -19.58
N GLN A 33 -2.35 0.71 -20.12
CA GLN A 33 -2.60 -0.65 -19.58
C GLN A 33 -1.31 -1.40 -19.22
N ASN A 34 -0.24 -1.18 -20.00
CA ASN A 34 1.08 -1.77 -19.74
C ASN A 34 1.64 -1.36 -18.38
N LEU A 35 1.46 -0.11 -17.96
CA LEU A 35 1.94 0.39 -16.67
C LEU A 35 1.12 -0.16 -15.51
N ALA A 36 -0.21 -0.14 -15.62
CA ALA A 36 -1.08 -0.71 -14.57
C ALA A 36 -0.76 -2.19 -14.30
N LYS A 37 -0.49 -2.97 -15.35
CA LYS A 37 -0.06 -4.37 -15.24
C LYS A 37 1.38 -4.49 -14.73
N ALA A 38 2.30 -3.65 -15.20
CA ALA A 38 3.70 -3.64 -14.77
C ALA A 38 3.90 -3.24 -13.30
N MET A 39 2.90 -2.62 -12.66
CA MET A 39 2.92 -2.32 -11.22
C MET A 39 2.65 -3.54 -10.32
N PHE A 40 2.14 -4.64 -10.88
CA PHE A 40 1.87 -5.90 -10.16
C PHE A 40 2.76 -7.06 -10.65
N GLN A 41 3.51 -6.86 -11.74
CA GLN A 41 4.22 -7.96 -12.39
C GLN A 41 5.23 -8.63 -11.45
N ASN A 42 5.14 -9.96 -11.36
CA ASN A 42 6.00 -10.85 -10.57
C ASN A 42 5.89 -10.72 -9.03
N SER A 43 4.94 -9.95 -8.48
CA SER A 43 4.74 -9.87 -7.04
C SER A 43 3.84 -11.00 -6.52
N GLN A 44 4.14 -11.49 -5.33
CA GLN A 44 3.19 -12.32 -4.56
C GLN A 44 2.32 -11.43 -3.68
N TYR A 45 1.08 -11.83 -3.42
CA TYR A 45 0.22 -11.04 -2.53
C TYR A 45 0.51 -11.34 -1.05
N SER A 46 0.64 -10.28 -0.26
CA SER A 46 0.56 -10.32 1.22
C SER A 46 -0.22 -9.09 1.67
N SER A 47 -1.24 -9.23 2.51
CA SER A 47 -1.99 -8.09 3.07
C SER A 47 -1.15 -7.23 4.02
N ILE A 48 -0.02 -7.75 4.48
CA ILE A 48 0.95 -7.10 5.36
C ILE A 48 2.34 -7.13 4.71
N SER A 49 2.45 -6.93 3.39
CA SER A 49 3.77 -6.87 2.71
C SER A 49 4.67 -5.77 3.31
N TYR A 50 5.97 -6.04 3.34
CA TYR A 50 6.96 -5.07 3.76
C TYR A 50 7.09 -3.96 2.69
N PRO A 51 6.85 -2.67 3.02
CA PRO A 51 6.68 -1.59 2.03
C PRO A 51 7.88 -1.30 1.13
N TYR A 52 9.05 -1.87 1.45
CA TYR A 52 10.31 -1.60 0.77
C TYR A 52 10.92 -2.87 0.15
N SER A 53 10.15 -3.96 0.07
CA SER A 53 10.53 -5.18 -0.66
C SER A 53 9.80 -5.27 -1.99
N LEU A 54 10.39 -5.97 -2.96
CA LEU A 54 9.73 -6.34 -4.21
C LEU A 54 9.14 -7.76 -4.17
N ASP A 55 9.39 -8.54 -3.13
CA ASP A 55 8.98 -9.96 -3.07
C ASP A 55 7.46 -10.12 -2.96
N TYR A 56 6.85 -9.36 -2.04
CA TYR A 56 5.41 -9.32 -1.83
C TYR A 56 4.85 -7.93 -2.06
N GLN A 57 3.54 -7.83 -2.29
CA GLN A 57 2.84 -6.59 -2.49
C GLN A 57 1.42 -6.68 -1.92
N ASN A 58 0.99 -5.62 -1.24
CA ASN A 58 -0.39 -5.42 -0.84
C ASN A 58 -1.11 -4.46 -1.79
N SER A 59 -2.44 -4.39 -1.72
CA SER A 59 -3.26 -3.56 -2.62
C SER A 59 -3.02 -2.05 -2.44
N ASN A 60 -2.69 -1.58 -1.24
CA ASN A 60 -2.37 -0.17 -1.00
C ASN A 60 -0.95 0.17 -1.48
N GLU A 61 -0.01 -0.77 -1.40
CA GLU A 61 1.33 -0.61 -1.95
C GLU A 61 1.30 -0.51 -3.48
N TYR A 62 0.42 -1.27 -4.14
CA TYR A 62 0.14 -1.07 -5.56
C TYR A 62 -0.29 0.38 -5.88
N ILE A 63 -1.18 0.95 -5.07
CA ILE A 63 -1.60 2.35 -5.20
C ILE A 63 -0.43 3.31 -4.93
N LEU A 64 0.40 3.04 -3.91
CA LEU A 64 1.61 3.81 -3.61
C LEU A 64 2.54 3.87 -4.83
N MET A 65 2.78 2.74 -5.48
CA MET A 65 3.64 2.65 -6.67
C MET A 65 3.04 3.37 -7.88
N LEU A 66 1.71 3.33 -8.07
CA LEU A 66 1.06 4.14 -9.10
C LEU A 66 1.20 5.65 -8.83
N LEU A 67 1.02 6.07 -7.57
CA LEU A 67 1.13 7.47 -7.18
C LEU A 67 2.57 7.98 -7.31
N ALA A 68 3.56 7.19 -6.89
CA ALA A 68 4.98 7.52 -7.08
C ALA A 68 5.34 7.68 -8.55
N ALA A 69 4.89 6.76 -9.42
CA ALA A 69 5.07 6.88 -10.86
C ALA A 69 4.36 8.12 -11.44
N ALA A 70 3.15 8.42 -10.97
CA ALA A 70 2.40 9.60 -11.39
C ALA A 70 3.10 10.91 -11.01
N MET A 71 3.73 10.97 -9.83
CA MET A 71 4.46 12.13 -9.33
C MET A 71 5.87 12.30 -9.93
N ALA A 72 6.42 11.26 -10.57
CA ALA A 72 7.71 11.35 -11.22
C ALA A 72 7.73 12.32 -12.42
N PRO A 73 8.84 13.04 -12.64
CA PRO A 73 9.04 13.87 -13.84
C PRO A 73 8.89 13.05 -15.12
N GLU A 74 8.42 13.68 -16.20
CA GLU A 74 8.20 12.98 -17.46
C GLU A 74 9.51 12.44 -18.07
N SER A 75 10.63 13.14 -17.88
CA SER A 75 11.95 12.71 -18.35
C SER A 75 12.49 11.44 -17.67
N SER A 76 11.94 11.06 -16.52
CA SER A 76 12.36 9.90 -15.73
C SER A 76 11.16 9.06 -15.28
N LYS A 77 10.09 9.05 -16.08
CA LYS A 77 8.84 8.38 -15.74
C LYS A 77 9.04 6.87 -15.52
N PRO A 78 8.73 6.33 -14.33
CA PRO A 78 8.81 4.91 -14.08
C PRO A 78 7.87 4.12 -15.00
N ASN A 79 8.37 3.02 -15.56
CA ASN A 79 7.59 2.15 -16.45
C ASN A 79 7.16 0.82 -15.82
N ASN A 80 7.58 0.53 -14.59
CA ASN A 80 7.26 -0.69 -13.86
C ASN A 80 7.35 -0.46 -12.34
N ARG A 81 6.97 -1.48 -11.56
CA ARG A 81 6.99 -1.44 -10.08
C ARG A 81 8.38 -1.12 -9.53
N GLU A 82 9.43 -1.80 -10.00
CA GLU A 82 10.80 -1.64 -9.51
C GLU A 82 11.30 -0.20 -9.70
N GLN A 83 11.09 0.38 -10.88
CA GLN A 83 11.46 1.77 -11.16
C GLN A 83 10.66 2.75 -10.31
N SER A 84 9.39 2.46 -10.06
CA SER A 84 8.55 3.30 -9.21
C SER A 84 9.00 3.24 -7.76
N MET A 85 9.29 2.05 -7.25
CA MET A 85 9.87 1.84 -5.91
C MET A 85 11.20 2.58 -5.80
N ARG A 86 12.09 2.44 -6.78
CA ARG A 86 13.38 3.13 -6.81
C ARG A 86 13.21 4.64 -6.80
N TYR A 87 12.29 5.18 -7.59
CA TYR A 87 11.98 6.61 -7.58
C TYR A 87 11.41 7.06 -6.22
N PHE A 88 10.48 6.29 -5.66
CA PHE A 88 9.91 6.56 -4.34
C PHE A 88 11.00 6.63 -3.26
N LEU A 89 11.84 5.61 -3.17
CA LEU A 89 12.94 5.50 -2.19
C LEU A 89 13.97 6.64 -2.34
N ASN A 90 14.27 7.07 -3.57
CA ASN A 90 15.31 8.06 -3.85
C ASN A 90 14.80 9.51 -3.93
N SER A 91 13.51 9.74 -3.69
CA SER A 91 12.90 11.07 -3.74
C SER A 91 12.40 11.52 -2.38
N LYS A 92 11.95 12.78 -2.31
CA LYS A 92 11.33 13.34 -1.08
C LYS A 92 10.07 12.57 -0.66
N LEU A 93 9.48 11.78 -1.57
CA LEU A 93 8.29 10.98 -1.30
C LEU A 93 8.48 10.02 -0.13
N LYS A 94 9.62 9.29 -0.09
CA LYS A 94 9.94 8.36 1.01
C LYS A 94 10.15 9.05 2.34
N ALA A 95 10.74 10.26 2.33
CA ALA A 95 10.97 11.03 3.56
C ALA A 95 9.67 11.51 4.21
N THR A 96 8.63 11.73 3.41
CA THR A 96 7.29 12.12 3.89
C THR A 96 6.39 10.91 4.20
N PHE A 97 6.75 9.71 3.76
CA PHE A 97 5.92 8.51 3.93
C PHE A 97 6.23 7.79 5.25
N GLN A 98 5.19 7.64 6.07
CA GLN A 98 5.20 6.87 7.31
C GLN A 98 4.30 5.62 7.13
N PRO A 99 4.85 4.39 7.11
CA PRO A 99 4.02 3.20 7.09
C PRO A 99 3.29 3.01 8.43
N GLU A 100 2.19 2.28 8.40
CA GLU A 100 1.52 1.85 9.63
C GLU A 100 2.14 0.57 10.18
N LEU A 101 1.92 0.31 11.46
CA LEU A 101 2.42 -0.89 12.14
C LEU A 101 1.26 -1.82 12.45
N VAL A 102 1.36 -3.07 11.98
CA VAL A 102 0.52 -4.16 12.46
C VAL A 102 1.28 -4.93 13.54
N LYS A 103 0.63 -5.16 14.68
CA LYS A 103 1.16 -6.03 15.73
C LYS A 103 0.76 -7.46 15.40
N VAL A 104 1.75 -8.35 15.30
CA VAL A 104 1.53 -9.78 15.12
C VAL A 104 2.08 -10.47 16.35
N GLY A 105 1.23 -11.21 17.06
CA GLY A 105 1.61 -11.98 18.23
C GLY A 105 2.56 -13.13 17.88
N VAL A 106 3.38 -13.54 18.85
CA VAL A 106 4.37 -14.62 18.69
C VAL A 106 3.71 -15.93 18.23
N PHE A 107 2.51 -16.25 18.72
CA PHE A 107 1.75 -17.44 18.33
C PHE A 107 1.16 -17.36 16.91
N GLU A 108 0.78 -16.18 16.44
CA GLU A 108 0.27 -15.98 15.07
C GLU A 108 1.37 -16.15 14.02
N SER A 109 2.62 -15.78 14.37
CA SER A 109 3.79 -16.00 13.51
C SER A 109 4.14 -17.48 13.31
N PHE A 110 4.04 -18.32 14.34
CA PHE A 110 4.20 -19.78 14.23
C PHE A 110 3.04 -20.43 13.46
N GLY A 111 1.83 -19.84 13.57
CA GLY A 111 0.66 -20.25 12.79
C GLY A 111 0.87 -20.09 11.29
N SER A 112 1.61 -19.10 10.81
CA SER A 112 1.90 -18.95 9.36
C SER A 112 2.71 -20.11 8.77
N SER A 113 3.59 -20.73 9.57
CA SER A 113 4.34 -21.94 9.21
C SER A 113 3.48 -23.22 9.25
N LEU A 114 2.34 -23.16 9.94
CA LEU A 114 1.40 -24.27 10.15
C LEU A 114 0.05 -24.07 9.41
N GLY A 115 -0.10 -23.02 8.59
CA GLY A 115 -1.33 -22.73 7.84
C GLY A 115 -2.48 -22.12 8.64
N LEU A 116 -2.21 -21.55 9.83
CA LEU A 116 -3.20 -21.03 10.80
C LEU A 116 -3.25 -19.48 10.89
N GLY A 117 -2.45 -18.75 10.12
CA GLY A 117 -2.55 -17.29 9.99
C GLY A 117 -3.60 -16.84 8.96
N PRO A 118 -3.88 -15.52 8.81
CA PRO A 118 -4.72 -15.03 7.70
C PRO A 118 -4.17 -15.59 6.38
N SER A 119 -5.01 -16.23 5.58
CA SER A 119 -4.58 -16.98 4.38
C SER A 119 -3.91 -16.13 3.30
N ASN A 120 -3.87 -14.81 3.50
CA ASN A 120 -3.40 -13.80 2.58
C ASN A 120 -2.28 -12.93 3.19
N ALA A 121 -1.66 -13.34 4.31
CA ALA A 121 -0.61 -12.62 5.01
C ALA A 121 0.66 -13.49 5.16
N THR A 122 1.84 -12.89 4.99
CA THR A 122 3.14 -13.54 5.23
C THR A 122 4.12 -12.54 5.85
N LEU A 123 5.12 -13.05 6.55
CA LEU A 123 6.20 -12.26 7.17
C LEU A 123 7.55 -12.46 6.47
N LYS A 124 7.59 -13.18 5.35
CA LYS A 124 8.84 -13.67 4.73
C LYS A 124 9.76 -12.53 4.24
N ASP A 125 9.17 -11.43 3.78
CA ASP A 125 9.85 -10.23 3.29
C ASP A 125 10.16 -9.20 4.37
N HIS A 126 9.67 -9.41 5.60
CA HIS A 126 9.98 -8.54 6.72
C HIS A 126 11.39 -8.74 7.26
N THR A 127 11.95 -7.63 7.75
CA THR A 127 13.28 -7.65 8.38
C THR A 127 13.29 -8.57 9.60
N ARG A 128 14.46 -9.13 9.92
CA ARG A 128 14.62 -9.95 11.13
C ARG A 128 14.26 -9.14 12.40
N GLN A 129 14.47 -7.83 12.39
CA GLN A 129 14.17 -6.96 13.53
C GLN A 129 12.67 -6.78 13.72
N GLU A 130 11.91 -6.48 12.67
CA GLU A 130 10.44 -6.39 12.74
C GLU A 130 9.83 -7.71 13.23
N ARG A 131 10.28 -8.83 12.66
CA ARG A 131 9.82 -10.17 13.05
C ARG A 131 10.08 -10.49 14.53
N ARG A 132 11.26 -10.16 15.05
CA ARG A 132 11.56 -10.33 16.48
C ARG A 132 10.74 -9.40 17.38
N ASN A 133 10.47 -8.18 16.92
CA ASN A 133 9.74 -7.19 17.69
C ASN A 133 8.21 -7.37 17.62
N GLY A 134 7.71 -8.23 16.73
CA GLY A 134 6.27 -8.45 16.53
C GLY A 134 5.53 -7.24 15.95
N LYS A 135 6.26 -6.29 15.35
CA LYS A 135 5.70 -5.06 14.75
C LYS A 135 6.16 -4.99 13.31
N MET A 136 5.22 -5.10 12.39
CA MET A 136 5.49 -5.16 10.95
C MET A 136 5.01 -3.86 10.31
N GLU A 137 5.87 -3.19 9.56
CA GLU A 137 5.47 -2.04 8.75
C GLU A 137 4.64 -2.49 7.55
N PHE A 138 3.57 -1.80 7.21
CA PHE A 138 2.83 -2.09 5.98
C PHE A 138 2.18 -0.82 5.44
N VAL A 139 1.85 -0.84 4.15
CA VAL A 139 1.08 0.22 3.52
C VAL A 139 -0.41 -0.04 3.79
N SER A 140 -1.03 0.86 4.54
CA SER A 140 -2.47 0.89 4.78
C SER A 140 -3.15 2.05 4.04
N VAL A 141 -4.48 2.07 4.02
CA VAL A 141 -5.24 3.26 3.59
C VAL A 141 -4.85 4.49 4.42
N GLY A 142 -4.78 4.37 5.75
CA GLY A 142 -4.43 5.49 6.63
C GLY A 142 -3.05 6.06 6.31
N SER A 143 -2.05 5.21 6.09
CA SER A 143 -0.71 5.63 5.68
C SER A 143 -0.70 6.41 4.36
N LEU A 144 -1.51 5.98 3.37
CA LEU A 144 -1.64 6.67 2.08
C LEU A 144 -2.33 8.03 2.23
N VAL A 145 -3.45 8.10 2.96
CA VAL A 145 -4.19 9.35 3.16
C VAL A 145 -3.33 10.37 3.92
N HIS A 146 -2.65 9.92 4.98
CA HIS A 146 -1.73 10.75 5.72
C HIS A 146 -0.61 11.30 4.82
N TRP A 147 0.05 10.44 4.07
CA TRP A 147 1.12 10.81 3.14
C TRP A 147 0.66 11.82 2.08
N LEU A 148 -0.47 11.55 1.42
CA LEU A 148 -1.05 12.46 0.41
C LEU A 148 -1.44 13.81 1.01
N THR A 149 -1.89 13.82 2.27
CA THR A 149 -2.21 15.06 3.00
C THR A 149 -0.94 15.86 3.29
N GLN A 150 0.12 15.21 3.77
CA GLN A 150 1.42 15.84 4.03
C GLN A 150 2.06 16.42 2.74
N LEU A 151 1.87 15.74 1.61
CA LEU A 151 2.29 16.25 0.29
C LEU A 151 1.39 17.38 -0.26
N GLY A 152 0.33 17.75 0.46
CA GLY A 152 -0.65 18.74 0.02
C GLY A 152 -1.38 18.31 -1.26
N GLN A 153 -1.59 17.01 -1.47
CA GLN A 153 -2.22 16.46 -2.68
C GLN A 153 -3.71 16.17 -2.51
N VAL A 154 -4.24 16.27 -1.29
CA VAL A 154 -5.66 16.09 -0.98
C VAL A 154 -6.39 17.43 -1.04
N THR A 155 -7.52 17.50 -1.75
CA THR A 155 -8.43 18.66 -1.75
C THR A 155 -9.61 18.47 -0.81
N HIS A 156 -10.11 17.25 -0.70
CA HIS A 156 -11.22 16.88 0.18
C HIS A 156 -11.08 15.42 0.60
N HIS A 157 -11.44 15.08 1.83
CA HIS A 157 -11.60 13.70 2.27
C HIS A 157 -12.94 13.57 2.99
N ARG A 158 -13.66 12.47 2.73
CA ARG A 158 -14.93 12.17 3.37
C ARG A 158 -14.97 10.71 3.80
N GLU A 159 -15.21 10.49 5.09
CA GLU A 159 -15.55 9.16 5.60
C GLU A 159 -17.06 8.93 5.48
N LEU A 160 -17.41 7.73 5.07
CA LEU A 160 -18.78 7.25 4.89
C LEU A 160 -18.94 6.02 5.77
N ASN A 161 -19.65 6.21 6.89
CA ASN A 161 -20.06 5.12 7.76
C ASN A 161 -21.28 4.44 7.15
N LEU A 162 -21.07 3.26 6.56
CA LEU A 162 -22.17 2.41 6.13
C LEU A 162 -22.64 1.61 7.34
N ASN A 163 -23.31 2.27 8.29
CA ASN A 163 -24.03 1.54 9.32
C ASN A 163 -25.07 0.67 8.61
N ARG A 164 -24.95 -0.65 8.74
CA ARG A 164 -26.05 -1.56 8.42
C ARG A 164 -27.20 -1.19 9.35
N LYS A 165 -28.23 -0.54 8.84
CA LYS A 165 -29.54 -0.60 9.48
C LYS A 165 -30.08 -2.01 9.25
N ASN A 166 -30.12 -2.75 10.35
CA ASN A 166 -30.96 -3.90 10.72
C ASN A 166 -30.13 -5.05 11.27
#